data_AF-A0A4Q7PCL1-F1
#
_entry.id   AF-A0A4Q7PCL1-F1
#
_cell.length_a   1.000
_cell.length_b   1.000
_cell.length_c   1.000
_cell.angle_alpha   90.00
_cell.angle_beta   90.00
_cell.angle_gamma   90.00
#
_symmetry.space_group_name_H-M   'P 1'
#
loop_
_entity.id
_entity.type
_entity.pdbx_description
1 polymer ?
#
loop_
_entity_poly.entity_id
_entity_poly.type
_entity_poly.pdbx_seq_one_letter_code
_entity_poly.pdbx_strand_id
1 'polypeptide(L)'
;MENLNKKNIHQVPEAYFDQLPDRILERYENQKTVLFSRPFKFAAAAVVFLGIAFWVFTSQKPQVDPVEMMISQEIDLLIDTEYWQAEDILLLADNPNSILDDIIAAEWGSFEWNGEEPEEDIWY
;
A
#
# COMPACT_ATOMS: atom_id res chain seq x y z
N MET A 1 1.53 -39.52 52.66
CA MET A 1 1.20 -38.08 52.60
C MET A 1 2.49 -37.33 52.92
N GLU A 2 3.27 -36.98 51.90
CA GLU A 2 4.53 -36.24 52.07
C GLU A 2 4.27 -34.74 51.98
N ASN A 3 4.68 -34.03 53.02
CA ASN A 3 4.52 -32.58 53.16
C ASN A 3 5.58 -31.87 52.29
N LEU A 4 5.18 -31.41 51.10
CA LEU A 4 6.01 -30.52 50.29
C LEU A 4 6.04 -29.13 50.94
N ASN A 5 7.11 -28.89 51.70
CA ASN A 5 7.42 -27.61 52.33
C ASN A 5 7.60 -26.55 51.22
N LYS A 6 6.63 -25.64 51.09
CA LYS A 6 6.70 -24.43 50.25
C LYS A 6 7.77 -23.49 50.81
N LYS A 7 9.03 -23.84 50.63
CA LYS A 7 10.14 -22.93 50.91
C LYS A 7 10.12 -21.86 49.82
N ASN A 8 9.82 -20.62 50.18
CA ASN A 8 9.93 -19.46 49.29
C ASN A 8 11.38 -19.35 48.79
N ILE A 9 11.63 -19.89 47.60
CA ILE A 9 12.94 -19.89 46.91
C ILE A 9 13.24 -18.57 46.20
N HIS A 10 12.28 -17.63 46.17
CA HIS A 10 12.45 -16.31 45.57
C HIS A 10 12.65 -15.27 46.67
N GLN A 11 13.88 -15.18 47.18
CA GLN A 11 14.30 -14.07 48.03
C GLN A 11 14.99 -13.03 47.14
N VAL A 12 14.40 -11.85 47.06
CA VAL A 12 15.06 -10.71 46.40
C VAL A 12 16.22 -10.29 47.31
N PRO A 13 17.43 -10.10 46.77
CA PRO A 13 18.55 -9.57 47.55
C PRO A 13 18.19 -8.21 48.13
N GLU A 14 18.59 -7.97 49.38
CA GLU A 14 18.40 -6.68 50.03
C GLU A 14 19.07 -5.57 49.20
N ALA A 15 18.37 -4.45 49.02
CA ALA A 15 18.79 -3.30 48.23
C ALA A 15 19.04 -3.53 46.71
N TYR A 16 18.58 -4.65 46.12
CA TYR A 16 18.72 -4.89 44.67
C TYR A 16 18.06 -3.79 43.82
N PHE A 17 16.84 -3.40 44.19
CA PHE A 17 16.09 -2.37 43.48
C PHE A 17 16.56 -0.94 43.80
N ASP A 18 17.23 -0.75 44.94
CA ASP A 18 17.79 0.55 45.32
C ASP A 18 19.04 0.87 44.50
N GLN A 19 19.85 -0.14 44.19
CA GLN A 19 21.08 0.02 43.38
C GLN A 19 20.85 -0.11 41.87
N LEU A 20 19.67 -0.57 41.45
CA LEU A 20 19.37 -0.82 40.04
C LEU A 20 19.39 0.46 39.18
N PRO A 21 18.79 1.60 39.60
CA PRO A 21 18.83 2.84 38.84
C PRO A 21 20.26 3.32 38.60
N ASP A 22 21.10 3.29 39.64
CA ASP A 22 22.49 3.74 39.57
C ASP A 22 23.31 2.87 38.60
N ARG A 23 23.13 1.54 38.63
CA ARG A 23 23.78 0.61 37.70
C ARG A 23 23.32 0.77 36.24
N ILE A 24 22.06 1.16 36.04
CA ILE A 24 21.53 1.44 34.71
C ILE A 24 22.15 2.73 34.18
N LEU A 25 22.20 3.80 35.00
CA LEU A 25 22.79 5.08 34.62
C LEU A 25 24.28 4.94 34.31
N GLU A 26 25.06 4.26 35.14
CA GLU A 26 26.50 4.05 34.93
C GLU A 26 26.81 3.29 33.61
N ARG A 27 25.91 2.38 33.20
CA ARG A 27 26.03 1.66 31.93
C ARG A 27 25.84 2.59 30.72
N TYR A 28 24.96 3.58 30.83
CA TYR A 28 24.69 4.53 29.74
C TYR A 28 25.65 5.72 29.74
N GLU A 29 26.15 6.15 30.90
CA GLU A 29 27.06 7.31 31.01
C GLU A 29 28.47 7.01 30.45
N ASN A 30 28.90 5.75 30.51
CA ASN A 30 30.15 5.29 29.90
C ASN A 30 30.08 5.10 28.38
N GLN A 31 28.89 5.17 27.79
CA GLN A 31 28.72 5.30 26.35
C GLN A 31 28.86 6.78 25.94
N LYS A 32 29.99 7.40 26.29
CA LYS A 32 30.39 8.67 25.68
C LYS A 32 30.55 8.44 24.18
N THR A 33 29.53 8.82 23.44
CA THR A 33 29.51 8.83 21.98
C THR A 33 30.58 9.80 21.49
N VAL A 34 31.81 9.31 21.31
CA VAL A 34 32.91 10.00 20.62
C VAL A 34 32.65 10.13 19.10
N LEU A 35 31.38 10.23 18.69
CA LEU A 35 30.96 10.31 17.29
C LEU A 35 30.91 11.75 16.76
N PHE A 36 31.20 12.75 17.60
CA PHE A 36 31.07 14.16 17.24
C PHE A 36 32.41 14.91 17.18
N SER A 37 33.47 14.25 16.72
CA SER A 37 34.80 14.84 16.54
C SER A 37 35.04 15.43 15.13
N ARG A 38 33.97 15.63 14.32
CA ARG A 38 34.06 16.31 13.01
C ARG A 38 33.24 17.60 12.99
N PRO A 39 33.71 18.64 12.27
CA PRO A 39 33.17 19.98 12.42
C PRO A 39 31.74 20.05 11.89
N PHE A 40 30.80 20.29 12.81
CA PHE A 40 29.39 20.63 12.58
C PHE A 40 29.19 21.97 11.83
N LYS A 41 30.17 22.42 11.05
CA LYS A 41 30.16 23.69 10.31
C LYS A 41 29.17 23.69 9.16
N PHE A 42 28.75 22.51 8.70
CA PHE A 42 27.77 22.35 7.62
C PHE A 42 26.36 21.98 8.11
N ALA A 43 26.13 21.91 9.42
CA ALA A 43 24.84 21.51 9.97
C ALA A 43 23.71 22.48 9.58
N ALA A 44 24.00 23.79 9.56
CA ALA A 44 23.03 24.79 9.14
C ALA A 44 22.62 24.64 7.67
N ALA A 45 23.58 24.38 6.77
CA ALA A 45 23.29 24.19 5.35
C ALA A 45 22.45 22.92 5.12
N ALA A 46 22.73 21.83 5.84
CA ALA A 46 21.97 20.58 5.74
C ALA A 46 20.51 20.76 6.17
N VAL A 47 20.24 21.52 7.24
CA VAL A 47 18.87 21.82 7.69
C VAL A 47 18.12 22.66 6.66
N VAL A 48 18.79 23.62 6.02
CA VAL A 48 18.19 24.44 4.95
C VAL A 48 17.88 23.59 3.71
N PHE A 49 18.79 22.72 3.28
CA PHE A 49 18.55 21.82 2.14
C PHE A 49 17.41 20.83 2.43
N LEU A 50 17.34 20.26 3.63
CA LEU A 50 16.24 19.38 4.03
C LEU A 50 14.91 20.13 4.10
N GLY A 51 14.90 21.35 4.61
CA GLY A 51 13.70 22.20 4.65
C GLY A 51 13.20 22.56 3.24
N ILE A 52 14.10 22.93 2.33
CA ILE A 52 13.76 23.23 0.93
C ILE A 52 13.31 21.97 0.21
N ALA A 53 13.99 20.84 0.38
CA ALA A 53 13.60 19.57 -0.23
C ALA A 53 12.21 19.12 0.26
N PHE A 54 11.94 19.25 1.56
CA PHE A 54 10.64 18.95 2.15
C PHE A 54 9.55 19.90 1.63
N TRP A 55 9.86 21.19 1.48
CA TRP A 55 8.92 22.16 0.93
C TRP A 55 8.62 21.92 -0.56
N VAL A 56 9.63 21.61 -1.36
CA VAL A 56 9.45 21.24 -2.79
C VAL A 56 8.63 19.95 -2.91
N PHE A 57 8.89 18.95 -2.08
CA PHE A 57 8.16 17.68 -2.10
C PHE A 57 6.69 17.85 -1.68
N THR A 58 6.40 18.66 -0.67
CA THR A 58 5.03 18.91 -0.21
C THR A 58 4.24 19.86 -1.13
N SER A 59 4.94 20.65 -1.96
CA SER A 59 4.31 21.56 -2.92
C SER A 59 3.89 20.87 -4.22
N GLN A 60 4.38 19.66 -4.48
CA GLN A 60 3.92 18.83 -5.59
C GLN A 60 2.64 18.08 -5.19
N LYS A 61 1.52 18.81 -5.08
CA LYS A 61 0.21 18.15 -5.12
C LYS A 61 -0.08 17.85 -6.60
N PRO A 62 -0.40 16.60 -6.97
CA PRO A 62 -0.88 16.32 -8.31
C PRO A 62 -2.11 17.20 -8.54
N GLN A 63 -2.07 18.00 -9.61
CA GLN A 63 -3.19 18.83 -10.04
C GLN A 63 -4.21 17.90 -10.68
N VAL A 64 -4.92 17.13 -9.86
CA VAL A 64 -6.12 16.42 -10.31
C VAL A 64 -7.22 17.46 -10.34
N ASP A 65 -7.79 17.71 -11.52
CA ASP A 65 -8.91 18.63 -11.64
C ASP A 65 -10.04 18.11 -10.72
N PRO A 66 -10.55 18.92 -9.77
CA PRO A 66 -11.61 18.50 -8.87
C PRO A 66 -12.86 18.00 -9.63
N VAL A 67 -13.09 18.49 -10.85
CA VAL A 67 -14.18 18.02 -11.71
C VAL A 67 -13.90 16.62 -12.23
N GLU A 68 -12.69 16.34 -12.70
CA GLU A 68 -12.28 15.03 -13.20
C GLU A 68 -12.33 13.96 -12.09
N MET A 69 -11.93 14.32 -10.87
CA MET A 69 -12.02 13.44 -9.71
C MET A 69 -13.47 13.11 -9.35
N MET A 70 -14.36 14.10 -9.40
CA MET A 70 -15.79 13.93 -9.10
C MET A 70 -16.46 13.05 -10.16
N ILE A 71 -16.18 13.31 -11.45
CA ILE A 71 -16.69 12.53 -12.57
C ILE A 71 -16.21 11.07 -12.48
N SER A 72 -14.92 10.84 -12.18
CA SER A 72 -14.38 9.49 -12.07
C SER A 72 -15.06 8.68 -10.95
N GLN A 73 -15.29 9.31 -9.79
CA GLN A 73 -16.02 8.68 -8.68
C GLN A 73 -17.49 8.39 -9.02
N GLU A 74 -18.13 9.26 -9.78
CA GLU A 74 -19.51 9.06 -10.23
C GLU A 74 -19.61 7.90 -11.23
N ILE A 75 -18.67 7.81 -12.19
CA ILE A 75 -18.59 6.69 -13.14
C ILE A 75 -18.44 5.36 -12.39
N ASP A 76 -17.52 5.27 -11.44
CA ASP A 76 -17.31 4.05 -10.64
C ASP A 76 -18.58 3.64 -9.87
N LEU A 77 -19.28 4.61 -9.27
CA LEU A 77 -20.55 4.37 -8.57
C LEU A 77 -21.67 3.87 -9.52
N LEU A 78 -21.75 4.44 -10.71
CA LEU A 78 -22.77 4.07 -11.70
C LEU A 78 -22.54 2.66 -12.28
N ILE A 79 -21.28 2.23 -12.34
CA ILE A 79 -20.90 0.86 -12.69
C ILE A 79 -21.26 -0.09 -11.52
N ASP A 80 -20.90 0.25 -10.28
CA ASP A 80 -21.16 -0.61 -9.10
C ASP A 80 -22.66 -0.78 -8.80
N THR A 81 -23.46 0.25 -9.07
CA THR A 81 -24.92 0.20 -8.95
C THR A 81 -25.60 -0.52 -10.11
N GLU A 82 -24.83 -1.09 -11.04
CA GLU A 82 -25.32 -1.79 -12.25
C GLU A 82 -26.22 -0.89 -13.13
N TYR A 83 -26.15 0.43 -12.96
CA TYR A 83 -26.96 1.37 -13.74
C TYR A 83 -26.39 1.55 -15.14
N TRP A 84 -25.06 1.53 -15.28
CA TRP A 84 -24.40 1.46 -16.58
C TRP A 84 -24.16 0.00 -16.94
N GLN A 85 -24.85 -0.47 -17.98
CA GLN A 85 -24.61 -1.80 -18.52
C GLN A 85 -23.42 -1.76 -19.50
N ALA A 86 -22.89 -2.93 -19.86
CA ALA A 86 -21.76 -3.03 -20.78
C ALA A 86 -22.06 -2.36 -22.12
N GLU A 87 -23.31 -2.42 -22.59
CA GLU A 87 -23.78 -1.79 -23.81
C GLU A 87 -23.72 -0.27 -23.73
N ASP A 88 -24.12 0.32 -22.60
CA ASP A 88 -24.10 1.77 -22.40
C ASP A 88 -22.68 2.33 -22.36
N ILE A 89 -21.76 1.59 -21.72
CA ILE A 89 -20.33 1.92 -21.69
C ILE A 89 -19.73 1.83 -23.10
N LEU A 90 -20.11 0.82 -23.88
CA LEU A 90 -19.64 0.63 -25.25
C LEU A 90 -20.12 1.76 -26.18
N LEU A 91 -21.35 2.26 -26.00
CA LEU A 91 -21.87 3.37 -26.81
C LEU A 91 -21.14 4.70 -26.60
N LEU A 92 -20.44 4.88 -25.46
CA LEU A 92 -19.62 6.05 -25.19
C LEU A 92 -18.26 6.02 -25.90
N ALA A 93 -17.79 4.83 -26.31
CA ALA A 93 -16.50 4.68 -26.95
C ALA A 93 -16.49 5.24 -28.38
N ASP A 94 -15.37 5.83 -28.81
CA ASP A 94 -15.23 6.41 -30.15
C ASP A 94 -15.39 5.39 -31.29
N ASN A 95 -15.06 4.11 -31.04
CA ASN A 95 -15.19 3.02 -32.01
C ASN A 95 -15.60 1.69 -31.32
N PRO A 96 -16.89 1.50 -31.00
CA PRO A 96 -17.36 0.33 -30.26
C PRO A 96 -17.13 -0.99 -31.00
N ASN A 97 -17.22 -0.99 -32.34
CA ASN A 97 -17.07 -2.21 -33.13
C ASN A 97 -15.66 -2.81 -33.02
N SER A 98 -14.62 -1.97 -32.99
CA SER A 98 -13.25 -2.47 -32.82
C SER A 98 -13.03 -3.15 -31.46
N ILE A 99 -13.67 -2.64 -30.42
CA ILE A 99 -13.60 -3.21 -29.07
C ILE A 99 -14.35 -4.54 -29.02
N LEU A 100 -15.52 -4.62 -29.66
CA LEU A 100 -16.27 -5.86 -29.79
C LEU A 100 -15.49 -6.93 -30.55
N ASP A 101 -14.85 -6.58 -31.66
CA ASP A 101 -14.02 -7.49 -32.45
C ASP A 101 -12.84 -8.02 -31.62
N ASP A 102 -12.18 -7.15 -30.83
CA ASP A 102 -11.09 -7.53 -29.95
C ASP A 102 -11.55 -8.48 -28.82
N ILE A 103 -12.71 -8.23 -28.21
CA ILE A 103 -13.30 -9.11 -27.19
C ILE A 103 -13.67 -10.47 -27.78
N ILE A 104 -14.31 -10.49 -28.95
CA ILE A 104 -14.68 -11.71 -29.66
C ILE A 104 -13.42 -12.50 -30.02
N ALA A 105 -12.39 -11.85 -30.54
CA ALA A 105 -11.12 -12.52 -30.85
C ALA A 105 -10.41 -13.04 -29.59
N ALA A 106 -10.50 -12.35 -28.46
CA ALA A 106 -9.90 -12.81 -27.21
C ALA A 106 -10.60 -14.04 -26.62
N GLU A 107 -11.94 -14.10 -26.70
CA GLU A 107 -12.73 -15.21 -26.15
C GLU A 107 -12.91 -16.37 -27.14
N TRP A 108 -13.11 -16.05 -28.42
CA TRP A 108 -13.47 -16.99 -29.49
C TRP A 108 -12.40 -17.11 -30.58
N GLY A 109 -11.28 -16.38 -30.52
CA GLY A 109 -10.23 -16.45 -31.54
C GLY A 109 -9.50 -17.80 -31.64
N SER A 110 -9.75 -18.71 -30.70
CA SER A 110 -9.33 -20.11 -30.79
C SER A 110 -10.44 -21.06 -31.27
N PHE A 111 -11.66 -20.56 -31.48
CA PHE A 111 -12.74 -21.29 -32.13
C PHE A 111 -12.44 -21.33 -33.65
N GLU A 112 -11.56 -22.25 -34.05
CA GLU A 112 -11.47 -22.68 -35.44
C GLU A 112 -12.84 -23.24 -35.82
N TRP A 113 -13.62 -22.45 -36.56
CA TRP A 113 -14.78 -22.94 -37.28
C TRP A 113 -14.25 -23.94 -38.33
N ASN A 114 -14.13 -25.21 -37.94
CA ASN A 114 -13.87 -26.28 -38.88
C ASN A 114 -15.09 -26.33 -39.80
N GLY A 115 -14.93 -25.87 -41.03
CA GLY A 115 -15.99 -25.65 -42.01
C GLY A 115 -16.64 -26.93 -42.53
N GLU A 116 -17.14 -27.76 -41.64
CA GLU A 116 -18.18 -28.73 -41.97
C GLU A 116 -19.52 -28.02 -41.72
N GLU A 117 -20.07 -27.51 -42.81
CA GLU A 117 -21.48 -27.11 -42.89
C GLU A 117 -22.32 -28.16 -42.16
N PRO A 118 -23.09 -27.80 -41.11
CA PRO A 118 -24.12 -28.70 -40.64
C PRO A 118 -25.13 -28.82 -41.79
N GLU A 119 -25.14 -29.98 -42.43
CA GLU A 119 -26.11 -30.31 -43.47
C GLU A 119 -27.49 -29.83 -43.02
N GLU A 120 -28.11 -29.04 -43.90
CA GLU A 120 -29.43 -28.45 -43.67
C GLU A 120 -30.46 -29.56 -43.42
N ASP A 121 -30.68 -29.93 -42.16
CA ASP A 121 -31.94 -30.52 -41.73
C ASP A 121 -32.96 -29.40 -41.62
N ILE A 122 -33.41 -28.98 -42.81
CA ILE A 122 -34.66 -28.26 -43.05
C ILE A 122 -35.80 -29.12 -42.50
N TRP A 123 -36.18 -28.87 -41.26
CA TRP A 123 -37.36 -29.47 -40.65
C TRP A 123 -38.63 -28.96 -41.33
N TYR A 124 -39.47 -29.91 -41.77
CA TYR A 124 -40.81 -29.73 -42.35
C TYR A 124 -41.80 -29.01 -41.44
#